data_AF-A0A7K2X2E9-F1
#
_entry.id   AF-A0A7K2X2E9-F1
#
_cell.length_a   1.000
_cell.length_b   1.000
_cell.length_c   1.000
_cell.angle_alpha   90.00
_cell.angle_beta   90.00
_cell.angle_gamma   90.00
#
_symmetry.space_group_name_H-M   'P 1'
#
loop_
_entity.id
_entity.type
_entity.pdbx_description
1 polymer ?
#
loop_
_entity_poly.entity_id
_entity_poly.type
_entity_poly.pdbx_seq_one_letter_code
_entity_poly.pdbx_strand_id
1 'polypeptide(L)'
;MSPSLALPLRRPHVTAVRRITPRTVRVTLGGPSLDGVVLAGPDQQVKLFFPRPGQAEPVLPVPGPDGDAMRWYAAYAALPEAERPWMRSYTLRAHDPAAGTVDVDFFLHGDEGDEGGGGDEGPATRWARTARPGDVLGMFGPSEEFAVPVDPGAGDWTLLYA
;
A
#
# COMPACT_ATOMS: atom_id res chain seq x y z
N MET A 1 -24.49 17.63 5.09
CA MET A 1 -23.32 17.34 5.95
C MET A 1 -22.51 16.29 5.22
N SER A 2 -21.35 16.65 4.67
CA SER A 2 -20.46 15.64 4.10
C SER A 2 -20.06 14.68 5.23
N PRO A 3 -20.15 13.35 5.04
CA PRO A 3 -19.73 12.42 6.07
C PRO A 3 -18.27 12.70 6.41
N SER A 4 -17.94 12.72 7.70
CA SER A 4 -16.54 12.69 8.13
C SER A 4 -15.93 11.43 7.51
N LEU A 5 -14.99 11.62 6.61
CA LEU A 5 -14.27 10.51 6.00
C LEU A 5 -13.28 10.00 7.05
N ALA A 6 -13.78 9.10 7.89
CA ALA A 6 -12.97 8.36 8.81
C ALA A 6 -11.80 7.76 8.01
N LEU A 7 -10.57 8.12 8.40
CA LEU A 7 -9.35 7.53 7.86
C LEU A 7 -9.48 6.00 7.87
N PRO A 8 -9.60 5.32 6.73
CA PRO A 8 -9.73 3.87 6.73
C PRO A 8 -8.32 3.30 6.78
N LEU A 9 -7.67 3.50 7.93
CA LEU A 9 -6.35 2.97 8.24
C LEU A 9 -6.49 1.50 8.63
N ARG A 10 -5.85 0.64 7.85
CA ARG A 10 -5.94 -0.82 7.93
C ARG A 10 -4.59 -1.42 8.27
N ARG A 11 -4.61 -2.65 8.77
CA ARG A 11 -3.44 -3.46 9.11
C ARG A 11 -3.57 -4.85 8.49
N PRO A 12 -3.50 -4.98 7.15
CA PRO A 12 -3.50 -6.28 6.54
C PRO A 12 -2.20 -7.02 6.79
N HIS A 13 -2.26 -8.34 6.68
CA HIS A 13 -1.08 -9.20 6.67
C HIS A 13 -0.93 -9.89 5.31
N VAL A 14 0.29 -10.27 4.96
CA VAL A 14 0.56 -11.06 3.78
C VAL A 14 -0.05 -12.45 3.95
N THR A 15 -0.84 -12.89 2.96
CA THR A 15 -1.39 -14.26 2.89
C THR A 15 -0.67 -15.10 1.84
N ALA A 16 -0.15 -14.47 0.78
CA ALA A 16 0.64 -15.15 -0.25
C ALA A 16 1.66 -14.19 -0.89
N VAL A 17 2.75 -14.77 -1.38
CA VAL A 17 3.79 -14.08 -2.15
C VAL A 17 4.11 -14.89 -3.39
N ARG A 18 4.09 -14.25 -4.56
CA ARG A 18 4.34 -14.92 -5.84
C ARG A 18 5.26 -14.09 -6.73
N ARG A 19 6.32 -14.73 -7.23
CA ARG A 19 7.18 -14.13 -8.25
C ARG A 19 6.45 -14.12 -9.60
N ILE A 20 6.19 -12.94 -10.15
CA ILE A 20 5.48 -12.77 -11.44
C ILE A 20 6.48 -12.73 -12.59
N THR A 21 7.55 -11.97 -12.41
CA THR A 21 8.67 -11.84 -13.34
C THR A 21 9.96 -11.81 -12.51
N PRO A 22 11.15 -11.86 -13.14
CA PRO A 22 12.42 -11.64 -12.45
C PRO A 22 12.56 -10.27 -11.77
N ARG A 23 11.64 -9.31 -11.97
CA ARG A 23 11.67 -8.01 -11.27
C ARG A 23 10.32 -7.59 -10.70
N THR A 24 9.32 -8.47 -10.68
CA THR A 24 8.02 -8.17 -10.07
C THR A 24 7.62 -9.28 -9.10
N VAL A 25 7.27 -8.91 -7.88
CA VAL A 25 6.66 -9.80 -6.88
C VAL A 25 5.24 -9.33 -6.63
N ARG A 26 4.28 -10.24 -6.70
CA ARG A 26 2.93 -10.02 -6.23
C ARG A 26 2.82 -10.44 -4.78
N VAL A 27 2.26 -9.56 -3.97
CA VAL A 27 1.91 -9.83 -2.59
C VAL A 27 0.40 -9.77 -2.47
N THR A 28 -0.19 -10.85 -1.96
CA THR A 28 -1.60 -10.88 -1.58
C THR A 28 -1.69 -10.52 -0.11
N LEU A 29 -2.50 -9.50 0.18
CA LEU A 29 -2.78 -8.98 1.51
C LEU A 29 -4.19 -9.40 1.92
N GLY A 30 -4.34 -9.83 3.17
CA GLY A 30 -5.58 -10.33 3.73
C GLY A 30 -5.79 -9.90 5.18
N GLY A 31 -6.90 -10.38 5.74
CA GLY A 31 -7.26 -10.24 7.15
C GLY A 31 -8.42 -9.28 7.41
N PRO A 32 -9.02 -9.34 8.62
CA PRO A 32 -10.29 -8.66 8.91
C PRO A 32 -10.26 -7.14 8.73
N SER A 33 -9.08 -6.51 8.78
CA SER A 33 -8.96 -5.07 8.55
C SER A 33 -9.30 -4.65 7.11
N LEU A 34 -9.35 -5.59 6.16
CA LEU A 34 -9.77 -5.33 4.79
C LEU A 34 -11.29 -5.39 4.60
N ASP A 35 -12.06 -5.70 5.64
CA ASP A 35 -13.52 -5.69 5.56
C ASP A 35 -14.02 -4.31 5.08
N GLY A 36 -14.93 -4.34 4.10
CA GLY A 36 -15.49 -3.13 3.49
C GLY A 36 -14.54 -2.37 2.55
N VAL A 37 -13.39 -2.93 2.17
CA VAL A 37 -12.61 -2.41 1.04
C VAL A 37 -13.45 -2.53 -0.24
N VAL A 38 -13.48 -1.45 -1.02
CA VAL A 38 -14.13 -1.42 -2.34
C VAL A 38 -13.16 -0.75 -3.31
N LEU A 39 -13.02 -1.32 -4.50
CA LEU A 39 -12.35 -0.66 -5.62
C LEU A 39 -13.40 0.10 -6.44
N ALA A 40 -13.29 1.42 -6.45
CA ALA A 40 -14.16 2.32 -7.19
C ALA A 40 -13.74 2.49 -8.65
N GLY A 41 -12.52 2.09 -9.02
CA GLY A 41 -12.05 2.18 -10.40
C GLY A 41 -10.73 1.46 -10.65
N PRO A 42 -10.31 1.40 -11.93
CA PRO A 42 -8.97 0.93 -12.27
C PRO A 42 -7.89 1.83 -11.64
N ASP A 43 -6.70 1.26 -11.45
CA ASP A 43 -5.51 1.94 -10.96
C ASP A 43 -5.64 2.64 -9.59
N GLN A 44 -6.67 2.29 -8.80
CA GLN A 44 -6.86 2.89 -7.49
C GLN A 44 -5.69 2.58 -6.56
N GLN A 45 -5.16 3.64 -5.95
CA GLN A 45 -3.97 3.57 -5.13
C GLN A 45 -4.26 3.54 -3.63
N VAL A 46 -3.32 2.95 -2.90
CA VAL A 46 -3.22 2.99 -1.44
C VAL A 46 -1.87 3.59 -1.05
N LYS A 47 -1.79 4.13 0.17
CA LYS A 47 -0.51 4.33 0.85
C LYS A 47 -0.21 3.11 1.68
N LEU A 48 0.94 2.48 1.44
CA LEU A 48 1.47 1.41 2.27
C LEU A 48 2.52 1.96 3.22
N PHE A 49 2.44 1.53 4.48
CA PHE A 49 3.39 1.86 5.55
C PHE A 49 4.20 0.62 5.90
N PHE A 50 5.51 0.70 5.70
CA PHE A 50 6.43 -0.41 5.88
C PHE A 50 7.08 -0.34 7.27
N PRO A 51 7.18 -1.46 8.00
CA PRO A 51 7.92 -1.51 9.25
C PRO A 51 9.39 -1.10 9.04
N ARG A 52 9.98 -0.47 10.04
CA ARG A 52 11.43 -0.22 10.07
C ARG A 52 12.19 -1.50 10.39
N PRO A 53 13.49 -1.60 10.07
CA PRO A 53 14.30 -2.75 10.43
C PRO A 53 14.19 -3.08 11.92
N GLY A 54 13.94 -4.35 12.25
CA GLY A 54 13.73 -4.80 13.64
C GLY A 54 12.29 -4.69 14.14
N GLN A 55 11.37 -4.08 13.39
CA GLN A 55 9.95 -4.04 13.72
C GLN A 55 9.20 -5.16 12.97
N ALA A 56 8.31 -5.87 13.67
CA ALA A 56 7.43 -6.87 13.06
C ALA A 56 6.25 -6.21 12.30
N GLU A 57 5.83 -5.04 12.75
CA GLU A 57 4.73 -4.26 12.18
C GLU A 57 5.05 -2.75 12.24
N PRO A 58 4.48 -1.93 11.34
CA PRO A 58 4.73 -0.50 11.35
C PRO A 58 4.10 0.19 12.56
N VAL A 59 4.87 1.06 13.20
CA VAL A 59 4.37 1.93 14.27
C VAL A 59 3.55 3.06 13.65
N LEU A 60 2.24 3.04 13.88
CA LEU A 60 1.31 4.04 13.37
C LEU A 60 0.61 4.76 14.53
N PRO A 61 0.37 6.07 14.43
CA PRO A 61 -0.45 6.78 15.41
C PRO A 61 -1.85 6.19 15.46
N VAL A 62 -2.46 6.24 16.64
CA VAL A 62 -3.87 5.86 16.81
C VAL A 62 -4.74 6.94 16.14
N PRO A 63 -5.68 6.58 15.25
CA PRO A 63 -6.67 7.51 14.73
C PRO A 63 -7.43 8.19 15.88
N GLY A 64 -7.56 9.51 15.82
CA GLY A 64 -8.35 10.24 16.80
C GLY A 64 -9.86 10.00 16.62
N PRO A 65 -10.68 10.30 17.64
CA PRO A 65 -12.12 9.97 17.64
C PRO A 65 -12.95 10.75 16.60
N ASP A 66 -12.42 11.84 16.05
CA ASP A 66 -13.05 12.63 14.99
C ASP A 66 -12.70 12.14 13.57
N GLY A 67 -11.72 11.24 13.44
CA GLY A 67 -11.23 10.76 12.15
C GLY A 67 -10.43 11.79 11.34
N ASP A 68 -9.95 12.89 11.97
CA ASP A 68 -9.26 13.97 11.24
C ASP A 68 -7.93 13.50 10.62
N ALA A 69 -7.89 13.50 9.29
CA ALA A 69 -6.74 13.08 8.49
C ALA A 69 -5.50 13.97 8.68
N MET A 70 -5.68 15.28 8.80
CA MET A 70 -4.58 16.21 8.97
C MET A 70 -3.98 16.08 10.36
N ARG A 71 -4.80 15.89 11.39
CA ARG A 71 -4.29 15.65 12.75
C ARG A 71 -3.57 14.31 12.85
N TRP A 72 -4.10 13.25 12.24
CA TRP A 72 -3.40 11.97 12.20
C TRP A 72 -2.07 12.08 11.46
N TYR A 73 -2.04 12.78 10.33
CA TYR A 73 -0.80 13.02 9.58
C TYR A 73 0.22 13.81 10.39
N ALA A 74 -0.21 14.83 11.15
CA ALA A 74 0.67 15.56 12.06
C ALA A 74 1.25 14.65 13.15
N ALA A 75 0.44 13.75 13.72
CA ALA A 75 0.92 12.75 14.68
C ALA A 75 1.91 11.76 14.05
N TYR A 76 1.67 11.32 12.81
CA TYR A 76 2.60 10.48 12.05
C TYR A 76 3.93 11.21 11.80
N ALA A 77 3.88 12.48 11.42
CA ALA A 77 5.05 13.32 11.19
C ALA A 77 5.81 13.67 12.48
N ALA A 78 5.20 13.47 13.65
CA ALA A 78 5.84 13.66 14.95
C ALA A 78 6.54 12.39 15.48
N LEU A 79 6.29 11.20 14.91
CA LEU A 79 6.98 9.96 15.31
C LEU A 79 8.50 10.10 15.15
N PRO A 80 9.33 9.57 16.06
CA PRO A 80 10.78 9.54 15.89
C PRO A 80 11.16 8.95 14.53
N GLU A 81 12.14 9.54 13.83
CA GLU A 81 12.48 9.13 12.45
C GLU A 81 12.81 7.64 12.34
N ALA A 82 13.52 7.09 13.34
CA ALA A 82 13.90 5.69 13.40
C ALA A 82 12.71 4.73 13.51
N GLU A 83 11.56 5.20 14.02
CA GLU A 83 10.34 4.41 14.20
C GLU A 83 9.28 4.73 13.16
N ARG A 84 9.32 5.93 12.57
CA ARG A 84 8.34 6.41 11.60
C ARG A 84 8.38 5.52 10.35
N PRO A 85 7.30 4.77 10.04
CA PRO A 85 7.32 3.80 8.96
C PRO A 85 7.54 4.49 7.63
N TRP A 86 8.21 3.82 6.69
CA TRP A 86 8.32 4.35 5.34
C TRP A 86 6.94 4.32 4.68
N MET A 87 6.55 5.39 3.98
CA MET A 87 5.29 5.47 3.26
C MET A 87 5.55 5.47 1.74
N ARG A 88 4.86 4.60 0.99
CA ARG A 88 4.89 4.59 -0.49
C ARG A 88 3.50 4.38 -1.06
N SER A 89 3.24 4.96 -2.23
CA SER A 89 1.99 4.72 -2.97
C SER A 89 2.13 3.44 -3.79
N TYR A 90 1.07 2.62 -3.79
CA TYR A 90 0.96 1.44 -4.63
C TYR A 90 -0.44 1.33 -5.22
N THR A 91 -0.53 0.82 -6.43
CA THR A 91 -1.80 0.46 -7.06
C THR A 91 -2.30 -0.88 -6.53
N LEU A 92 -3.59 -0.98 -6.23
CA LEU A 92 -4.23 -2.27 -5.98
C LEU A 92 -4.45 -2.98 -7.30
N ARG A 93 -3.76 -4.11 -7.48
CA ARG A 93 -3.76 -4.87 -8.72
C ARG A 93 -5.04 -5.67 -8.91
N ALA A 94 -5.58 -6.21 -7.82
CA ALA A 94 -6.83 -6.96 -7.80
C ALA A 94 -7.45 -6.89 -6.40
N HIS A 95 -8.76 -7.12 -6.33
CA HIS A 95 -9.53 -7.28 -5.10
C HIS A 95 -10.44 -8.49 -5.26
N ASP A 96 -10.36 -9.43 -4.32
CA ASP A 96 -11.25 -10.58 -4.21
C ASP A 96 -12.09 -10.42 -2.92
N PRO A 97 -13.35 -9.95 -3.04
CA PRO A 97 -14.22 -9.77 -1.88
C PRO A 97 -14.62 -11.09 -1.21
N ALA A 98 -14.64 -12.20 -1.95
CA ALA A 98 -15.03 -13.50 -1.40
C ALA A 98 -13.92 -14.08 -0.53
N ALA A 99 -12.66 -13.89 -0.93
CA ALA A 99 -11.49 -14.25 -0.14
C ALA A 99 -11.12 -13.18 0.90
N GLY A 100 -11.63 -11.96 0.78
CA GLY A 100 -11.26 -10.83 1.64
C GLY A 100 -9.81 -10.39 1.43
N THR A 101 -9.34 -10.39 0.17
CA THR A 101 -7.93 -10.15 -0.16
C THR A 101 -7.75 -9.10 -1.24
N VAL A 102 -6.62 -8.39 -1.20
CA VAL A 102 -6.16 -7.51 -2.28
C VAL A 102 -4.76 -7.89 -2.72
N ASP A 103 -4.46 -7.71 -4.01
CA ASP A 103 -3.13 -7.92 -4.56
C ASP A 103 -2.42 -6.60 -4.78
N VAL A 104 -1.11 -6.56 -4.48
CA VAL A 104 -0.21 -5.47 -4.82
C VAL A 104 1.00 -6.02 -5.54
N ASP A 105 1.33 -5.43 -6.69
CA ASP A 105 2.53 -5.77 -7.45
C ASP A 105 3.68 -4.82 -7.07
N PHE A 106 4.77 -5.38 -6.57
CA PHE A 106 6.01 -4.69 -6.22
C PHE A 106 7.05 -4.91 -7.31
N PHE A 107 7.47 -3.81 -7.94
CA PHE A 107 8.66 -3.83 -8.78
C PHE A 107 9.92 -3.82 -7.90
N LEU A 108 10.86 -4.71 -8.20
CA LEU A 108 12.12 -4.83 -7.49
C LEU A 108 13.20 -4.04 -8.22
N HIS A 109 13.57 -2.91 -7.63
CA HIS A 109 14.68 -2.08 -8.12
C HIS A 109 16.05 -2.69 -7.74
N GLY A 110 17.09 -2.33 -8.50
CA GLY A 110 18.47 -2.82 -8.31
C GLY A 110 18.73 -4.17 -8.99
N ASP A 111 19.97 -4.36 -9.44
CA ASP A 111 20.40 -5.55 -10.16
C ASP A 111 20.86 -6.66 -9.20
N GLU A 112 20.58 -7.92 -9.54
CA GLU A 112 21.26 -9.08 -8.93
C GLU A 112 22.69 -9.11 -9.47
N GLY A 113 23.58 -8.29 -8.89
CA GLY A 113 24.99 -8.22 -9.30
C GLY A 113 25.58 -6.82 -9.44
N ASP A 114 24.93 -5.77 -8.93
CA ASP A 114 25.60 -4.47 -8.82
C ASP A 114 26.71 -4.54 -7.75
N GLU A 115 27.90 -4.95 -8.19
CA GLU A 115 29.15 -4.93 -7.40
C GLU A 115 29.58 -3.50 -7.06
N GLY A 116 28.94 -2.48 -7.64
CA GLY A 116 29.03 -1.09 -7.22
C GLY A 116 28.15 -0.85 -6.01
N GLY A 117 28.55 -1.35 -4.84
CA GLY A 117 27.84 -1.32 -3.55
C GLY A 117 27.39 0.05 -3.00
N GLY A 118 26.56 0.78 -3.76
CA GLY A 118 25.81 1.94 -3.32
C GLY A 118 24.48 1.45 -2.75
N GLY A 119 24.33 1.53 -1.42
CA GLY A 119 23.22 0.98 -0.64
C GLY A 119 21.81 1.56 -0.87
N ASP A 120 21.47 2.01 -2.08
CA ASP A 120 20.24 2.72 -2.42
C ASP A 120 19.07 1.80 -2.84
N GLU A 121 19.03 0.58 -2.30
CA GLU A 121 17.81 -0.23 -2.39
C GLU A 121 16.72 0.40 -1.51
N GLY A 122 15.71 0.98 -2.17
CA GLY A 122 14.57 1.60 -1.54
C GLY A 122 13.80 0.65 -0.60
N PRO A 123 13.15 1.19 0.44
CA PRO A 123 12.59 0.39 1.53
C PRO A 123 11.54 -0.62 1.09
N ALA A 124 10.72 -0.28 0.10
CA ALA A 124 9.68 -1.17 -0.38
C ALA A 124 10.24 -2.33 -1.22
N THR A 125 11.30 -2.11 -2.00
CA THR A 125 12.02 -3.20 -2.71
C THR A 125 12.61 -4.17 -1.69
N ARG A 126 13.34 -3.65 -0.70
CA ARG A 126 13.99 -4.43 0.36
C ARG A 126 12.97 -5.30 1.11
N TRP A 127 11.84 -4.69 1.49
CA TRP A 127 10.74 -5.40 2.12
C TRP A 127 10.17 -6.49 1.18
N ALA A 128 9.82 -6.14 -0.05
CA ALA A 128 9.18 -7.05 -1.00
C ALA A 128 10.06 -8.26 -1.39
N ARG A 129 11.39 -8.13 -1.36
CA ARG A 129 12.33 -9.25 -1.57
C ARG A 129 12.24 -10.33 -0.49
N THR A 130 11.87 -9.95 0.72
CA THR A 130 11.88 -10.83 1.90
C THR A 130 10.49 -11.06 2.49
N ALA A 131 9.47 -10.50 1.85
CA ALA A 131 8.08 -10.62 2.25
C ALA A 131 7.65 -12.08 2.28
N ARG A 132 6.90 -12.45 3.31
CA ARG A 132 6.37 -13.79 3.52
C ARG A 132 5.00 -13.74 4.22
N PRO A 133 4.19 -14.81 4.13
CA PRO A 133 2.93 -14.88 4.86
C PRO A 133 3.10 -14.56 6.35
N GLY A 134 2.21 -13.72 6.87
CA GLY A 134 2.25 -13.20 8.24
C GLY A 134 2.89 -11.82 8.40
N ASP A 135 3.68 -11.33 7.43
CA ASP A 135 4.24 -9.97 7.50
C ASP A 135 3.11 -8.92 7.44
N VAL A 136 3.22 -7.85 8.25
CA VAL A 136 2.17 -6.84 8.41
C VAL A 136 2.57 -5.53 7.74
N LEU A 137 1.61 -4.92 7.05
CA LEU A 137 1.73 -3.55 6.54
C LEU A 137 0.64 -2.67 7.14
N GLY A 138 0.92 -1.38 7.22
CA GLY A 138 -0.13 -0.37 7.35
C GLY A 138 -0.66 -0.03 5.97
N MET A 139 -1.96 0.23 5.87
CA MET A 139 -2.59 0.62 4.62
C MET A 139 -3.54 1.79 4.87
N PHE A 140 -3.41 2.85 4.07
CA PHE A 140 -4.37 3.94 4.03
C PHE A 140 -5.03 4.01 2.66
N GLY A 141 -6.36 4.10 2.67
CA GLY A 141 -7.19 3.92 1.48
C GLY A 141 -7.55 2.43 1.26
N PRO A 142 -8.01 2.07 0.05
CA PRO A 142 -8.26 2.98 -1.08
C PRO A 142 -9.47 3.89 -0.78
N SER A 143 -9.45 5.14 -1.28
CA SER A 143 -10.57 6.10 -1.15
C SER A 143 -11.08 6.48 -2.52
N GLU A 144 -12.39 6.72 -2.65
CA GLU A 144 -13.02 7.23 -3.88
C GLU A 144 -12.47 8.61 -4.24
N GLU A 145 -12.08 9.42 -3.25
CA GLU A 145 -11.50 10.76 -3.48
C GLU A 145 -10.18 10.72 -4.26
N PHE A 146 -9.47 9.59 -4.19
CA PHE A 146 -8.23 9.38 -4.92
C PHE A 146 -8.43 8.53 -6.17
N ALA A 147 -9.68 8.15 -6.48
CA ALA A 147 -10.01 7.58 -7.77
C ALA A 147 -10.11 8.74 -8.78
N VAL A 148 -9.46 8.58 -9.94
CA VAL A 148 -9.68 9.47 -11.07
C VAL A 148 -10.73 8.78 -11.94
N PRO A 149 -11.97 9.30 -12.03
CA PRO A 149 -12.96 8.73 -12.92
C PRO A 149 -12.46 8.88 -14.36
N VAL A 150 -12.22 7.75 -15.02
CA VAL A 150 -11.99 7.70 -16.46
C VAL A 150 -13.18 6.94 -17.04
N ASP A 151 -13.96 7.61 -17.88
CA ASP A 151 -14.94 6.94 -18.74
C ASP A 151 -14.27 6.65 -20.09
N PRO A 152 -13.77 5.42 -20.33
CA PRO A 152 -13.12 5.08 -21.58
C PRO A 152 -14.10 5.11 -22.78
N GLY A 153 -15.41 5.20 -22.53
CA GLY A 153 -16.46 5.32 -23.55
C GLY A 153 -16.89 6.76 -23.87
N ALA A 154 -16.34 7.77 -23.17
CA ALA A 154 -16.71 9.16 -23.40
C ALA A 154 -16.17 9.75 -24.72
N GLY A 155 -15.28 9.06 -25.41
CA GLY A 155 -14.71 9.50 -26.69
C GLY A 155 -14.48 8.37 -27.69
N ASP A 156 -14.21 8.73 -28.94
CA ASP A 156 -13.96 7.78 -30.04
C ASP A 156 -12.67 6.95 -29.84
N TRP A 157 -11.75 7.43 -29.00
CA TRP A 157 -10.51 6.75 -28.64
C TRP A 157 -10.09 7.12 -27.21
N THR A 158 -9.42 6.17 -26.54
CA THR A 158 -8.73 6.38 -25.26
C THR A 158 -7.28 5.93 -25.43
N LEU A 159 -6.31 6.81 -25.11
CA LEU A 159 -4.90 6.47 -25.04
C LEU A 159 -4.51 6.16 -23.60
N LEU A 160 -4.04 4.93 -23.35
CA LEU A 160 -3.42 4.54 -22.09
C LEU A 160 -1.90 4.62 -22.28
N TYR A 161 -1.23 5.39 -21.42
CA TYR A 161 0.21 5.50 -21.38
C TYR A 161 0.69 5.15 -19.96
N ALA A 162 1.70 4.27 -19.87
CA ALA A 162 2.33 3.82 -18.64
C ALA A 162 3.85 3.90 -18.80
#